data_AF-A0A452Z1F6-F1
#
_entry.id   AF-A0A452Z1F6-F1
#
_cell.length_a   1.000
_cell.length_b   1.000
_cell.length_c   1.000
_cell.angle_alpha   90.00
_cell.angle_beta   90.00
_cell.angle_gamma   90.00
#
_symmetry.space_group_name_H-M   'P 1'
#
loop_
_entity.id
_entity.type
_entity.pdbx_description
1 polymer ?
#
loop_
_entity_poly.entity_id
_entity_poly.type
_entity_poly.pdbx_seq_one_letter_code
_entity_poly.pdbx_strand_id
1 'polypeptide(L)'
;RLLTSEPVMQSENNYGNSSNVNDMVAISSTPQITSVTAPATAISCDDTLLAKVSRKHMVKFLEIMETTKEFETVNDVPPLDIILYRELMEPAWGWQRLLPWKSGYVLFEAYLKYLDEYYYRNITRDFNLYAAACICLETEKKLSTAVGLTPKLAELSKSIKEKADSVTKSDSESPVAAAGFMCIAEEAMLMSELLECETKNREDEDDFITEVLEDKLFDFSNAVREIVFDILITYKGPFSEAVAASMLGLKKEATLVRELLELNRNCMDRFAKLHICESLRPCLRKFLYGIRNSKFPEFDLNNKYCFVTLVAYNIVWPGF
;
A
#
# COMPACT_ATOMS: atom_id res chain seq x y z
N ARG A 1 1.02 65.68 10.96
CA ARG A 1 1.68 66.19 9.73
C ARG A 1 1.04 65.44 8.57
N LEU A 2 0.30 66.20 7.74
CA LEU A 2 -0.23 65.90 6.39
C LEU A 2 -1.09 64.62 6.25
N LEU A 3 -2.44 64.68 6.22
CA LEU A 3 -3.35 65.27 5.22
C LEU A 3 -3.05 64.74 3.80
N THR A 4 -3.94 63.96 3.18
CA THR A 4 -5.07 64.45 2.35
C THR A 4 -6.09 63.29 2.19
N SER A 5 -7.37 63.33 2.59
CA SER A 5 -8.56 64.15 2.21
C SER A 5 -9.04 63.94 0.76
N GLU A 6 -9.94 63.02 0.42
CA GLU A 6 -11.44 63.03 0.47
C GLU A 6 -12.09 63.49 -0.89
N PRO A 7 -13.43 63.52 -1.09
CA PRO A 7 -14.26 62.57 -1.88
C PRO A 7 -15.02 63.23 -3.08
N VAL A 8 -15.80 62.47 -3.89
CA VAL A 8 -16.89 63.06 -4.72
C VAL A 8 -18.07 62.10 -4.94
N MET A 9 -19.28 62.63 -4.73
CA MET A 9 -20.63 62.08 -4.95
C MET A 9 -21.23 62.46 -6.33
N GLN A 10 -22.40 61.89 -6.65
CA GLN A 10 -23.43 62.27 -7.65
C GLN A 10 -23.27 61.61 -9.05
N SER A 11 -24.29 61.22 -9.82
CA SER A 11 -25.72 61.62 -9.98
C SER A 11 -26.48 60.54 -10.80
N GLU A 12 -27.72 60.19 -10.43
CA GLU A 12 -29.02 60.47 -11.11
C GLU A 12 -29.39 59.72 -12.43
N ASN A 13 -30.51 58.99 -12.33
CA ASN A 13 -31.68 58.87 -13.23
C ASN A 13 -31.50 58.52 -14.73
N ASN A 14 -32.19 57.45 -15.19
CA ASN A 14 -33.44 57.63 -15.94
C ASN A 14 -34.23 56.34 -16.27
N TYR A 15 -35.54 56.57 -16.35
CA TYR A 15 -36.70 55.73 -16.64
C TYR A 15 -36.64 54.83 -17.90
N GLY A 16 -37.36 53.70 -17.85
CA GLY A 16 -37.81 52.94 -19.03
C GLY A 16 -38.62 51.68 -18.68
N ASN A 17 -39.94 51.82 -18.58
CA ASN A 17 -40.94 50.75 -18.39
C ASN A 17 -40.99 49.77 -19.59
N SER A 18 -41.05 48.45 -19.35
CA SER A 18 -42.24 47.62 -19.66
C SER A 18 -42.07 46.13 -19.34
N SER A 19 -43.02 45.62 -18.53
CA SER A 19 -43.63 44.27 -18.56
C SER A 19 -42.73 43.02 -18.63
N ASN A 20 -42.63 42.26 -17.54
CA ASN A 20 -43.55 41.16 -17.20
C ASN A 20 -42.90 40.13 -16.25
N VAL A 21 -43.66 39.76 -15.21
CA VAL A 21 -43.67 38.46 -14.51
C VAL A 21 -42.53 38.16 -13.52
N ASN A 22 -42.87 38.35 -12.23
CA ASN A 22 -42.46 37.59 -11.04
C ASN A 22 -41.08 36.90 -11.03
N ASP A 23 -40.05 37.63 -10.59
CA ASP A 23 -38.85 37.05 -9.98
C ASP A 23 -38.69 37.63 -8.57
N MET A 24 -39.13 36.87 -7.57
CA MET A 24 -38.67 37.06 -6.19
C MET A 24 -37.55 36.05 -5.94
N VAL A 25 -36.34 36.43 -6.36
CA VAL A 25 -35.11 35.71 -6.04
C VAL A 25 -34.78 35.95 -4.57
N ALA A 26 -35.13 34.99 -3.70
CA ALA A 26 -34.45 34.87 -2.42
C ALA A 26 -33.10 34.18 -2.68
N ILE A 27 -32.02 34.96 -2.66
CA ILE A 27 -30.65 34.43 -2.72
C ILE A 27 -30.37 33.73 -1.39
N SER A 28 -30.62 32.42 -1.33
CA SER A 28 -30.06 31.53 -0.32
C SER A 28 -28.68 31.11 -0.79
N SER A 29 -27.65 31.66 -0.17
CA SER A 29 -26.25 31.26 -0.32
C SER A 29 -26.03 29.90 0.35
N THR A 30 -26.35 28.83 -0.36
CA THR A 30 -25.88 27.47 -0.04
C THR A 30 -25.48 26.79 -1.34
N PRO A 31 -24.22 26.36 -1.52
CA PRO A 31 -23.84 25.61 -2.71
C PRO A 31 -24.50 24.24 -2.64
N GLN A 32 -25.54 24.02 -3.45
CA GLN A 32 -26.02 22.67 -3.72
C GLN A 32 -24.95 21.95 -4.54
N ILE A 33 -24.16 21.11 -3.87
CA ILE A 33 -23.33 20.11 -4.52
C ILE A 33 -24.29 19.04 -5.04
N THR A 34 -24.62 19.10 -6.33
CA THR A 34 -25.16 17.93 -7.03
C THR A 34 -24.06 16.87 -7.07
N SER A 35 -24.12 15.90 -6.16
CA SER A 35 -23.26 14.72 -6.21
C SER A 35 -23.68 13.87 -7.41
N VAL A 36 -22.99 14.06 -8.53
CA VAL A 36 -23.02 13.09 -9.63
C VAL A 36 -22.17 11.91 -9.19
N THR A 37 -22.80 10.89 -8.64
CA THR A 37 -22.16 9.59 -8.42
C THR A 37 -22.04 8.89 -9.78
N ALA A 38 -20.96 9.16 -10.50
CA ALA A 38 -20.57 8.32 -11.62
C ALA A 38 -20.02 7.00 -11.05
N PRO A 39 -20.49 5.82 -11.51
CA PRO A 39 -19.86 4.57 -11.14
C PRO A 39 -18.41 4.60 -11.65
N ALA A 40 -17.44 4.35 -10.76
CA ALA A 40 -16.03 4.26 -11.12
C ALA A 40 -15.84 3.01 -12.00
N THR A 41 -15.96 3.17 -13.31
CA THR A 41 -15.63 2.13 -14.28
C THR A 41 -14.11 1.93 -14.28
N ALA A 42 -13.65 0.77 -13.78
CA ALA A 42 -12.25 0.39 -13.82
C ALA A 42 -11.71 0.37 -15.26
N ILE A 43 -10.44 0.75 -15.44
CA ILE A 43 -9.83 0.89 -16.77
C ILE A 43 -9.39 -0.49 -17.29
N SER A 44 -9.70 -0.80 -18.56
CA SER A 44 -9.24 -1.98 -19.31
C SER A 44 -8.16 -1.58 -20.34
N CYS A 45 -7.27 -2.50 -20.69
CA CYS A 45 -6.23 -2.31 -21.73
C CYS A 45 -6.79 -2.23 -23.17
N ASP A 46 -8.10 -2.33 -23.38
CA ASP A 46 -8.70 -2.33 -24.72
C ASP A 46 -8.51 -0.99 -25.44
N ASP A 47 -8.45 -1.01 -26.77
CA ASP A 47 -8.13 0.10 -27.70
C ASP A 47 -9.16 1.27 -27.73
N THR A 48 -9.93 1.39 -26.67
CA THR A 48 -10.93 2.41 -26.39
C THR A 48 -10.31 3.80 -26.26
N LEU A 49 -11.12 4.83 -26.51
CA LEU A 49 -10.72 6.23 -26.32
C LEU A 49 -10.29 6.49 -24.85
N LEU A 50 -10.91 5.81 -23.89
CA LEU A 50 -10.58 5.90 -22.47
C LEU A 50 -9.17 5.39 -22.17
N ALA A 51 -8.77 4.24 -22.72
CA ALA A 51 -7.41 3.72 -22.56
C ALA A 51 -6.36 4.63 -23.21
N LYS A 52 -6.65 5.21 -24.38
CA LYS A 52 -5.74 6.17 -25.03
C LYS A 52 -5.55 7.45 -24.20
N VAL A 53 -6.62 7.94 -23.57
CA VAL A 53 -6.55 9.10 -22.65
C VAL A 53 -5.79 8.75 -21.37
N SER A 54 -6.05 7.60 -20.75
CA SER A 54 -5.30 7.11 -19.57
C SER A 54 -3.80 6.97 -19.88
N ARG A 55 -3.45 6.33 -21.01
CA ARG A 55 -2.04 6.21 -21.43
C ARG A 55 -1.37 7.57 -21.62
N LYS A 56 -2.04 8.53 -22.27
CA LYS A 56 -1.50 9.89 -22.43
C LYS A 56 -1.32 10.60 -21.08
N HIS A 57 -2.24 10.39 -20.14
CA HIS A 57 -2.12 10.88 -18.78
C HIS A 57 -0.92 10.26 -18.05
N MET A 58 -0.68 8.96 -18.21
CA MET A 58 0.50 8.27 -17.66
C MET A 58 1.80 8.82 -18.25
N VAL A 59 1.89 9.02 -19.56
CA VAL A 59 3.09 9.64 -20.19
C VAL A 59 3.35 11.02 -19.60
N LYS A 60 2.32 11.85 -19.44
CA LYS A 60 2.46 13.17 -18.82
C LYS A 60 2.89 13.08 -17.34
N PHE A 61 2.37 12.10 -16.59
CA PHE A 61 2.82 11.84 -15.22
C PHE A 61 4.32 11.51 -15.19
N LEU A 62 4.81 10.67 -16.10
CA LEU A 62 6.23 10.33 -16.19
C LEU A 62 7.10 11.52 -16.58
N GLU A 63 6.66 12.36 -17.52
CA GLU A 63 7.35 13.61 -17.86
C GLU A 63 7.45 14.55 -16.63
N ILE A 64 6.36 14.68 -15.87
CA ILE A 64 6.37 15.47 -14.63
C ILE A 64 7.35 14.84 -13.63
N MET A 65 7.23 13.53 -13.37
CA MET A 65 8.09 12.82 -12.42
C MET A 65 9.58 12.95 -12.77
N GLU A 66 9.95 12.92 -14.06
CA GLU A 66 11.32 13.11 -14.52
C GLU A 66 11.81 14.55 -14.33
N THR A 67 10.92 15.54 -14.52
CA THR A 67 11.25 16.96 -14.36
C THR A 67 11.19 17.47 -12.92
N THR A 68 10.43 16.82 -12.04
CA THR A 68 10.27 17.19 -10.62
C THR A 68 11.05 16.27 -9.69
N LYS A 69 11.94 15.43 -10.22
CA LYS A 69 12.70 14.47 -9.41
C LYS A 69 13.63 15.20 -8.43
N GLU A 70 13.18 15.34 -7.18
CA GLU A 70 13.95 16.01 -6.13
C GLU A 70 15.16 15.18 -5.70
N PHE A 71 15.05 13.85 -5.76
CA PHE A 71 16.12 12.91 -5.38
C PHE A 71 16.39 11.92 -6.52
N GLU A 72 17.64 11.84 -6.99
CA GLU A 72 18.03 10.96 -8.11
C GLU A 72 17.67 9.47 -7.88
N THR A 73 17.52 9.04 -6.64
CA THR A 73 17.28 7.62 -6.29
C THR A 73 15.87 7.29 -5.82
N VAL A 74 14.98 8.28 -5.70
CA VAL A 74 13.62 8.09 -5.17
C VAL A 74 12.60 8.53 -6.21
N ASN A 75 11.77 7.60 -6.67
CA ASN A 75 10.62 7.90 -7.52
C ASN A 75 9.35 7.87 -6.65
N ASP A 76 8.42 8.78 -6.93
CA ASP A 76 7.08 8.74 -6.35
C ASP A 76 6.32 7.48 -6.80
N VAL A 77 5.36 7.05 -5.97
CA VAL A 77 4.50 5.90 -6.30
C VAL A 77 3.62 6.28 -7.50
N PRO A 78 3.74 5.59 -8.66
CA PRO A 78 2.91 5.90 -9.81
C PRO A 78 1.45 5.48 -9.59
N PRO A 79 0.53 6.04 -10.38
CA PRO A 79 -0.85 5.57 -10.43
C PRO A 79 -0.95 4.07 -10.74
N LEU A 80 -1.87 3.36 -10.09
CA LEU A 80 -2.03 1.92 -10.24
C LEU A 80 -2.35 1.48 -11.68
N ASP A 81 -3.02 2.32 -12.47
CA ASP A 81 -3.33 2.03 -13.88
C ASP A 81 -2.09 1.92 -14.77
N ILE A 82 -0.90 2.29 -14.29
CA ILE A 82 0.36 2.02 -14.99
C ILE A 82 0.61 0.53 -15.23
N ILE A 83 0.04 -0.37 -14.40
CA ILE A 83 0.20 -1.83 -14.58
C ILE A 83 -0.42 -2.34 -15.89
N LEU A 84 -1.32 -1.56 -16.50
CA LEU A 84 -1.94 -1.84 -17.78
C LEU A 84 -0.99 -1.57 -18.97
N TYR A 85 0.11 -0.85 -18.72
CA TYR A 85 1.07 -0.41 -19.73
C TYR A 85 2.47 -0.86 -19.31
N ARG A 86 2.79 -2.13 -19.55
CA ARG A 86 4.06 -2.76 -19.14
C ARG A 86 5.30 -1.94 -19.58
N GLU A 87 5.26 -1.38 -20.78
CA GLU A 87 6.34 -0.59 -21.36
C GLU A 87 6.59 0.73 -20.62
N LEU A 88 5.59 1.24 -19.89
CA LEU A 88 5.70 2.42 -19.04
C LEU A 88 6.02 2.04 -17.59
N MET A 89 5.47 0.92 -17.11
CA MET A 89 5.65 0.44 -15.74
C MET A 89 7.11 0.10 -15.42
N GLU A 90 7.79 -0.63 -16.31
CA GLU A 90 9.17 -1.08 -16.09
C GLU A 90 10.18 0.07 -15.93
N PRO A 91 10.21 1.12 -16.79
CA PRO A 91 11.11 2.25 -16.59
C PRO A 91 10.67 3.19 -15.44
N ALA A 92 9.37 3.31 -15.16
CA ALA A 92 8.87 4.26 -14.16
C ALA A 92 9.04 3.79 -12.71
N TRP A 93 8.74 2.52 -12.46
CA TRP A 93 8.67 1.93 -11.12
C TRP A 93 9.48 0.65 -11.01
N GLY A 94 9.58 -0.09 -12.12
CA GLY A 94 10.22 -1.38 -12.16
C GLY A 94 9.50 -2.41 -11.29
N TRP A 95 10.17 -3.53 -11.05
CA TRP A 95 9.60 -4.69 -10.36
C TRP A 95 10.13 -4.88 -8.95
N GLN A 96 10.86 -3.89 -8.42
CA GLN A 96 11.50 -4.02 -7.12
C GLN A 96 10.50 -3.84 -5.98
N ARG A 97 9.52 -2.95 -6.13
CA ARG A 97 8.52 -2.63 -5.10
C ARG A 97 7.12 -2.90 -5.63
N LEU A 98 6.24 -3.45 -4.80
CA LEU A 98 4.91 -3.86 -5.22
C LEU A 98 3.94 -2.67 -5.16
N LEU A 99 3.22 -2.38 -6.25
CA LEU A 99 2.18 -1.36 -6.24
C LEU A 99 0.95 -1.85 -5.46
N PRO A 100 0.36 -1.01 -4.58
CA PRO A 100 -0.75 -1.41 -3.75
C PRO A 100 -2.06 -1.43 -4.55
N TRP A 101 -2.91 -2.40 -4.26
CA TRP A 101 -4.26 -2.46 -4.81
C TRP A 101 -5.09 -1.25 -4.38
N LYS A 102 -5.79 -0.65 -5.34
CA LYS A 102 -6.74 0.44 -5.12
C LYS A 102 -8.00 0.19 -5.95
N SER A 103 -9.12 -0.03 -5.25
CA SER A 103 -10.42 -0.26 -5.86
C SER A 103 -10.83 0.91 -6.77
N GLY A 104 -11.41 0.59 -7.92
CA GLY A 104 -11.94 1.56 -8.88
C GLY A 104 -10.93 2.13 -9.89
N TYR A 105 -9.66 1.71 -9.84
CA TYR A 105 -8.63 2.16 -10.79
C TYR A 105 -8.44 1.17 -11.93
N VAL A 106 -8.16 -0.08 -11.60
CA VAL A 106 -8.00 -1.18 -12.56
C VAL A 106 -8.90 -2.34 -12.17
N LEU A 107 -9.15 -3.26 -13.11
CA LEU A 107 -9.86 -4.50 -12.82
C LEU A 107 -9.01 -5.41 -11.91
N PHE A 108 -9.66 -6.15 -11.02
CA PHE A 108 -8.95 -6.99 -10.07
C PHE A 108 -8.17 -8.11 -10.75
N GLU A 109 -8.72 -8.66 -11.84
CA GLU A 109 -8.06 -9.67 -12.66
C GLU A 109 -6.78 -9.14 -13.32
N ALA A 110 -6.76 -7.86 -13.69
CA ALA A 110 -5.54 -7.22 -14.19
C ALA A 110 -4.48 -7.09 -13.08
N TYR A 111 -4.91 -6.81 -11.85
CA TYR A 111 -4.01 -6.77 -10.70
C TYR A 111 -3.50 -8.14 -10.29
N LEU A 112 -4.30 -9.20 -10.38
CA LEU A 112 -3.84 -10.58 -10.16
C LEU A 112 -2.72 -10.96 -11.14
N LYS A 113 -2.87 -10.61 -12.43
CA LYS A 113 -1.79 -10.84 -13.43
C LYS A 113 -0.52 -10.06 -13.10
N TYR A 114 -0.67 -8.83 -12.61
CA TYR A 114 0.46 -8.03 -12.14
C TYR A 114 1.16 -8.67 -10.94
N LEU A 115 0.40 -9.21 -9.98
CA LEU A 115 0.94 -9.93 -8.82
C LEU A 115 1.67 -11.22 -9.23
N ASP A 116 1.12 -12.00 -10.16
CA ASP A 116 1.77 -13.20 -10.67
C ASP A 116 3.12 -12.86 -11.32
N GLU A 117 3.17 -11.84 -12.17
CA GLU A 117 4.43 -11.39 -12.77
C GLU A 117 5.41 -10.89 -11.73
N TYR A 118 4.93 -10.10 -10.76
CA TYR A 118 5.76 -9.64 -9.65
C TYR A 118 6.35 -10.81 -8.87
N TYR A 119 5.57 -11.86 -8.59
CA TYR A 119 6.04 -13.07 -7.95
C TYR A 119 7.19 -13.70 -8.73
N TYR A 120 6.99 -14.04 -10.01
CA TYR A 120 8.01 -14.71 -10.82
C TYR A 120 9.30 -13.90 -11.01
N ARG A 121 9.22 -12.56 -11.00
CA ARG A 121 10.39 -11.69 -11.07
C ARG A 121 11.15 -11.56 -9.74
N ASN A 122 10.50 -11.86 -8.62
CA ASN A 122 11.04 -11.61 -7.29
C ASN A 122 11.29 -12.87 -6.45
N ILE A 123 10.88 -14.05 -6.93
CA ILE A 123 11.37 -15.31 -6.37
C ILE A 123 12.86 -15.48 -6.71
N THR A 124 13.67 -15.79 -5.70
CA THR A 124 15.07 -16.17 -5.91
C THR A 124 15.14 -17.64 -6.34
N ARG A 125 16.30 -18.07 -6.87
CA ARG A 125 16.55 -19.50 -7.16
C ARG A 125 16.48 -20.38 -5.91
N ASP A 126 16.61 -19.77 -4.72
CA ASP A 126 16.57 -20.43 -3.42
C ASP A 126 15.18 -20.36 -2.76
N PHE A 127 14.13 -20.07 -3.54
CA PHE A 127 12.76 -20.10 -3.06
C PHE A 127 12.35 -21.54 -2.72
N ASN A 128 12.58 -21.91 -1.47
CA ASN A 128 12.39 -23.25 -0.93
C ASN A 128 11.71 -23.15 0.44
N LEU A 129 10.59 -23.86 0.58
CA LEU A 129 9.77 -23.86 1.79
C LEU A 129 10.56 -24.23 3.04
N TYR A 130 11.35 -25.31 2.98
CA TYR A 130 12.12 -25.79 4.13
C TYR A 130 13.18 -24.77 4.56
N ALA A 131 13.93 -24.20 3.61
CA ALA A 131 14.92 -23.16 3.90
C ALA A 131 14.26 -21.91 4.50
N ALA A 132 13.12 -21.47 3.96
CA ALA A 132 12.37 -20.35 4.50
C ALA A 132 11.89 -20.62 5.93
N ALA A 133 11.40 -21.82 6.22
CA ALA A 133 11.01 -22.24 7.57
C ALA A 133 12.19 -22.25 8.55
N CYS A 134 13.36 -22.77 8.13
CA CYS A 134 14.57 -22.73 8.97
C CYS A 134 15.00 -21.30 9.31
N ILE A 135 15.04 -20.41 8.31
CA ILE A 135 15.39 -18.99 8.52
C ILE A 135 14.38 -18.35 9.50
N CYS A 136 13.09 -18.57 9.28
CA CYS A 136 12.03 -18.07 10.16
C CYS A 136 12.18 -18.58 11.61
N LEU A 137 12.52 -19.86 11.79
CA LEU A 137 12.74 -20.44 13.11
C LEU A 137 13.93 -19.79 13.83
N GLU A 138 15.02 -19.51 13.12
CA GLU A 138 16.21 -18.86 13.67
C GLU A 138 15.94 -17.40 14.05
N THR A 139 15.28 -16.63 13.20
CA THR A 139 14.97 -15.21 13.48
C THR A 139 13.96 -15.06 14.61
N GLU A 140 12.95 -15.93 14.70
CA GLU A 140 11.99 -15.94 15.82
C GLU A 140 12.64 -16.29 17.16
N LYS A 141 13.67 -17.15 17.15
CA LYS A 141 14.47 -17.43 18.36
C LYS A 141 15.22 -16.18 18.81
N LYS A 142 15.85 -15.46 17.88
CA LYS A 142 16.57 -14.20 18.18
C LYS A 142 15.61 -13.12 18.70
N LEU A 143 14.46 -12.93 18.05
CA LEU A 143 13.45 -11.98 18.52
C LEU A 143 12.97 -12.33 19.93
N SER A 144 12.77 -13.62 20.22
CA SER A 144 12.37 -14.07 21.57
C SER A 144 13.42 -13.75 22.65
N THR A 145 14.71 -13.66 22.29
CA THR A 145 15.78 -13.28 23.23
C THR A 145 15.97 -11.77 23.34
N ALA A 146 15.68 -11.03 22.27
CA ALA A 146 15.81 -9.57 22.23
C ALA A 146 14.65 -8.87 22.95
N VAL A 147 13.46 -9.50 22.98
CA VAL A 147 12.26 -8.93 23.59
C VAL A 147 11.98 -9.64 24.93
N GLY A 148 11.71 -8.87 25.99
CA GLY A 148 10.96 -9.36 27.16
C GLY A 148 9.48 -9.54 26.80
N LEU A 149 9.18 -10.52 25.93
CA LEU A 149 7.93 -10.67 25.18
C LEU A 149 6.67 -10.46 26.04
N THR A 150 5.73 -9.64 25.54
CA THR A 150 4.37 -9.64 26.07
C THR A 150 3.71 -11.01 25.86
N PRO A 151 2.71 -11.41 26.66
CA PRO A 151 2.09 -12.73 26.52
C PRO A 151 1.56 -13.01 25.10
N LYS A 152 0.92 -12.02 24.46
CA LYS A 152 0.40 -12.13 23.08
C LYS A 152 1.51 -12.34 22.06
N LEU A 153 2.59 -11.58 22.17
CA LEU A 153 3.74 -11.70 21.27
C LEU A 153 4.46 -13.04 21.47
N ALA A 154 4.58 -13.52 22.71
CA ALA A 154 5.17 -14.82 23.04
C ALA A 154 4.35 -15.99 22.47
N GLU A 155 3.02 -15.92 22.55
CA GLU A 155 2.13 -16.93 22.00
C GLU A 155 2.22 -17.02 20.47
N LEU A 156 2.24 -15.87 19.79
CA LEU A 156 2.43 -15.81 18.33
C LEU A 156 3.79 -16.38 17.93
N SER A 157 4.88 -15.92 18.55
CA SER A 157 6.23 -16.45 18.28
C SER A 157 6.33 -17.94 18.55
N LYS A 158 5.69 -18.46 19.60
CA LYS A 158 5.64 -19.91 19.88
C LYS A 158 4.95 -20.65 18.73
N SER A 159 3.77 -20.18 18.31
CA SER A 159 2.98 -20.80 17.23
C SER A 159 3.74 -20.81 15.90
N ILE A 160 4.41 -19.70 15.57
CA ILE A 160 5.26 -19.59 14.38
C ILE A 160 6.41 -20.60 14.44
N LYS A 161 7.13 -20.68 15.58
CA LYS A 161 8.25 -21.61 15.76
C LYS A 161 7.81 -23.06 15.63
N GLU A 162 6.71 -23.45 16.29
CA GLU A 162 6.15 -24.81 16.19
C GLU A 162 5.77 -25.15 14.75
N LYS A 163 5.16 -24.19 14.04
CA LYS A 163 4.79 -24.39 12.63
C LYS A 163 6.01 -24.50 11.73
N ALA A 164 7.03 -23.67 11.92
CA ALA A 164 8.27 -23.72 11.16
C ALA A 164 9.03 -25.03 11.41
N ASP A 165 9.10 -25.49 12.66
CA ASP A 165 9.78 -26.74 13.05
C ASP A 165 9.07 -27.98 12.50
N SER A 166 7.76 -27.89 12.25
CA SER A 166 6.99 -28.97 11.61
C SER A 166 7.31 -29.18 10.12
N VAL A 167 7.96 -28.22 9.47
CA VAL A 167 8.25 -28.28 8.03
C VAL A 167 9.47 -29.18 7.78
N THR A 168 9.33 -30.11 6.85
CA THR A 168 10.39 -31.06 6.49
C THR A 168 10.88 -30.89 5.05
N LYS A 169 12.08 -31.40 4.74
CA LYS A 169 12.62 -31.39 3.36
C LYS A 169 11.77 -32.19 2.36
N SER A 170 10.92 -33.09 2.85
CA SER A 170 10.01 -33.90 2.03
C SER A 170 8.67 -33.22 1.75
N ASP A 171 8.40 -32.07 2.38
CA ASP A 171 7.15 -31.37 2.17
C ASP A 171 7.11 -30.77 0.75
N SER A 172 5.91 -30.76 0.16
CA SER A 172 5.71 -30.14 -1.15
C SER A 172 5.91 -28.63 -1.06
N GLU A 173 6.55 -28.05 -2.09
CA GLU A 173 6.69 -26.60 -2.20
C GLU A 173 5.32 -25.90 -2.20
N SER A 174 5.25 -24.76 -1.51
CA SER A 174 4.05 -23.93 -1.42
C SER A 174 4.47 -22.46 -1.50
N PRO A 175 4.08 -21.74 -2.58
CA PRO A 175 4.37 -20.31 -2.73
C PRO A 175 3.99 -19.49 -1.51
N VAL A 176 2.77 -19.73 -1.00
CA VAL A 176 2.22 -18.97 0.13
C VAL A 176 2.98 -19.29 1.42
N ALA A 177 3.28 -20.56 1.69
CA ALA A 177 3.98 -20.92 2.92
C ALA A 177 5.44 -20.43 2.90
N ALA A 178 6.15 -20.61 1.78
CA ALA A 178 7.52 -20.14 1.64
C ALA A 178 7.61 -18.62 1.75
N ALA A 179 6.80 -17.87 0.99
CA ALA A 179 6.76 -16.41 1.08
C ALA A 179 6.30 -15.93 2.46
N GLY A 180 5.37 -16.65 3.09
CA GLY A 180 4.89 -16.35 4.44
C GLY A 180 6.01 -16.46 5.48
N PHE A 181 6.76 -17.56 5.48
CA PHE A 181 7.92 -17.70 6.38
C PHE A 181 9.00 -16.65 6.10
N MET A 182 9.30 -16.33 4.83
CA MET A 182 10.27 -15.28 4.50
C MET A 182 9.82 -13.91 5.00
N CYS A 183 8.54 -13.58 4.83
CA CYS A 183 7.97 -12.31 5.31
C CYS A 183 7.97 -12.24 6.83
N ILE A 184 7.57 -13.31 7.53
CA ILE A 184 7.60 -13.37 8.99
C ILE A 184 9.03 -13.21 9.50
N ALA A 185 9.99 -13.90 8.89
CA ALA A 185 11.38 -13.85 9.29
C ALA A 185 11.95 -12.43 9.17
N GLU A 186 11.66 -11.75 8.07
CA GLU A 186 12.12 -10.39 7.81
C GLU A 186 11.49 -9.38 8.78
N GLU A 187 10.20 -9.50 9.03
CA GLU A 187 9.50 -8.65 10.01
C GLU A 187 10.02 -8.90 11.44
N ALA A 188 10.38 -10.13 11.79
CA ALA A 188 11.00 -10.45 13.07
C ALA A 188 12.40 -9.82 13.21
N MET A 189 13.19 -9.81 12.13
CA MET A 189 14.49 -9.12 12.12
C MET A 189 14.33 -7.60 12.28
N LEU A 190 13.38 -7.00 11.54
CA LEU A 190 13.08 -5.58 11.68
C LEU A 190 12.67 -5.21 13.11
N MET A 191 11.82 -6.03 13.74
CA MET A 191 11.44 -5.83 15.14
C MET A 191 12.65 -5.89 16.09
N SER A 192 13.58 -6.82 15.87
CA SER A 192 14.82 -6.90 16.67
C SER A 192 15.69 -5.65 16.49
N GLU A 193 15.87 -5.18 15.26
CA GLU A 193 16.67 -3.99 14.97
C GLU A 193 16.05 -2.71 15.52
N LEU A 194 14.72 -2.57 15.46
CA LEU A 194 14.02 -1.43 16.07
C LEU A 194 14.27 -1.37 17.59
N LEU A 195 14.29 -2.51 18.28
CA LEU A 195 14.62 -2.56 19.72
C LEU A 195 16.08 -2.20 20.00
N GLU A 196 17.00 -2.65 19.15
CA GLU A 196 18.40 -2.27 19.26
C GLU A 196 18.58 -0.76 19.05
N CYS A 197 17.89 -0.19 18.06
CA CYS A 197 17.84 1.24 17.79
C CYS A 197 17.23 2.01 18.97
N GLU A 198 16.16 1.52 19.60
CA GLU A 198 15.59 2.16 20.80
C GLU A 198 16.60 2.24 21.94
N THR A 199 17.44 1.21 22.08
CA THR A 199 18.49 1.18 23.10
C THR A 199 19.62 2.16 22.77
N LYS A 200 20.10 2.17 21.52
CA LYS A 200 21.21 3.03 21.05
C LYS A 200 20.82 4.50 20.94
N ASN A 201 19.60 4.81 20.49
CA ASN A 201 19.16 6.19 20.27
C ASN A 201 19.05 7.00 21.57
N ARG A 202 18.86 6.32 22.71
CA ARG A 202 18.94 6.95 24.04
C ARG A 202 20.35 7.46 24.37
N GLU A 203 21.37 7.03 23.64
CA GLU A 203 22.78 7.40 23.83
C GLU A 203 23.24 8.44 22.80
N ASP A 204 22.83 8.30 21.53
CA ASP A 204 23.43 9.04 20.39
C ASP A 204 22.52 10.12 19.74
N GLU A 205 21.25 10.26 20.13
CA GLU A 205 20.26 11.25 19.61
C GLU A 205 20.25 11.41 18.06
N ASP A 206 19.81 10.37 17.33
CA ASP A 206 19.54 10.42 15.88
C ASP A 206 18.07 10.81 15.63
N ASP A 207 17.84 12.00 15.06
CA ASP A 207 16.51 12.53 14.72
C ASP A 207 15.69 11.57 13.84
N PHE A 208 16.32 10.89 12.88
CA PHE A 208 15.63 9.92 12.01
C PHE A 208 15.17 8.70 12.80
N ILE A 209 16.02 8.18 13.66
CA ILE A 209 15.68 7.02 14.50
C ILE A 209 14.58 7.39 15.49
N THR A 210 14.59 8.63 16.00
CA THR A 210 13.53 9.13 16.87
C THR A 210 12.17 9.11 16.17
N GLU A 211 12.07 9.65 14.95
CA GLU A 211 10.83 9.64 14.16
C GLU A 211 10.34 8.20 13.87
N VAL A 212 11.25 7.34 13.39
CA VAL A 212 10.97 5.92 13.12
C VAL A 212 10.40 5.18 14.34
N LEU A 213 10.93 5.46 15.54
CA LEU A 213 10.48 4.82 16.77
C LEU A 213 9.10 5.33 17.23
N GLU A 214 8.75 6.58 16.93
CA GLU A 214 7.43 7.15 17.23
C GLU A 214 6.30 6.54 16.37
N ASP A 215 6.62 6.09 15.15
CA ASP A 215 5.65 5.56 14.19
C ASP A 215 5.10 4.16 14.49
N LYS A 216 5.41 3.60 15.66
CA LYS A 216 4.90 2.29 16.12
C LYS A 216 5.18 1.17 15.11
N LEU A 217 6.28 1.26 14.38
CA LEU A 217 6.68 0.26 13.39
C LEU A 217 6.82 -1.14 14.00
N PHE A 218 7.19 -1.22 15.28
CA PHE A 218 7.22 -2.48 16.03
C PHE A 218 5.85 -3.17 16.08
N ASP A 219 4.80 -2.43 16.45
CA ASP A 219 3.43 -2.94 16.52
C ASP A 219 2.91 -3.30 15.12
N PHE A 220 3.27 -2.47 14.13
CA PHE A 220 2.92 -2.74 12.74
C PHE A 220 3.53 -4.06 12.26
N SER A 221 4.82 -4.27 12.46
CA SER A 221 5.54 -5.50 12.09
C SER A 221 4.98 -6.73 12.79
N ASN A 222 4.62 -6.62 14.08
CA ASN A 222 3.96 -7.71 14.78
C ASN A 222 2.57 -8.04 14.18
N ALA A 223 1.79 -7.02 13.82
CA ALA A 223 0.50 -7.23 13.16
C ALA A 223 0.63 -7.81 11.75
N VAL A 224 1.73 -7.52 11.03
CA VAL A 224 2.06 -8.19 9.76
C VAL A 224 2.35 -9.67 10.02
N ARG A 225 3.17 -10.00 11.02
CA ARG A 225 3.46 -11.39 11.39
C ARG A 225 2.18 -12.17 11.73
N GLU A 226 1.25 -11.56 12.48
CA GLU A 226 -0.05 -12.14 12.83
C GLU A 226 -0.88 -12.48 11.57
N ILE A 227 -1.11 -11.51 10.68
CA ILE A 227 -1.92 -11.74 9.47
C ILE A 227 -1.26 -12.71 8.48
N VAL A 228 0.06 -12.64 8.32
CA VAL A 228 0.80 -13.56 7.44
C VAL A 228 0.77 -14.98 7.98
N PHE A 229 0.93 -15.15 9.29
CA PHE A 229 0.84 -16.47 9.92
C PHE A 229 -0.56 -17.08 9.77
N ASP A 230 -1.61 -16.28 9.99
CA ASP A 230 -2.99 -16.71 9.78
C ASP A 230 -3.23 -17.19 8.34
N ILE A 231 -2.74 -16.46 7.34
CA ILE A 231 -2.86 -16.87 5.93
C ILE A 231 -2.03 -18.14 5.67
N LEU A 232 -0.80 -18.21 6.17
CA LEU A 232 0.07 -19.37 6.01
C LEU A 232 -0.60 -20.67 6.46
N ILE A 233 -1.33 -20.65 7.58
CA ILE A 233 -1.97 -21.85 8.14
C ILE A 233 -3.36 -22.14 7.56
N THR A 234 -4.08 -21.13 7.07
CA THR A 234 -5.48 -21.28 6.63
C THR A 234 -5.67 -21.30 5.11
N TYR A 235 -4.73 -20.75 4.34
CA TYR A 235 -4.93 -20.52 2.92
C TYR A 235 -4.97 -21.82 2.10
N LYS A 236 -6.05 -21.99 1.35
CA LYS A 236 -6.26 -23.12 0.40
C LYS A 236 -6.86 -22.65 -0.94
N GLY A 237 -6.78 -21.35 -1.22
CA GLY A 237 -7.39 -20.73 -2.39
C GLY A 237 -6.53 -20.81 -3.66
N PRO A 238 -7.11 -20.49 -4.84
CA PRO A 238 -6.38 -20.32 -6.10
C PRO A 238 -5.50 -19.07 -6.03
N PHE A 239 -4.64 -18.81 -7.02
CA PHE A 239 -3.78 -17.63 -7.04
C PHE A 239 -2.75 -17.60 -5.88
N SER A 240 -2.16 -18.76 -5.57
CA SER A 240 -1.11 -18.89 -4.55
C SER A 240 0.06 -17.93 -4.78
N GLU A 241 0.44 -17.73 -6.04
CA GLU A 241 1.51 -16.86 -6.50
C GLU A 241 1.18 -15.40 -6.23
N ALA A 242 -0.05 -14.96 -6.53
CA ALA A 242 -0.50 -13.60 -6.23
C ALA A 242 -0.54 -13.30 -4.72
N VAL A 243 -0.97 -14.25 -3.89
CA VAL A 243 -0.92 -14.12 -2.43
C VAL A 243 0.52 -14.07 -1.94
N ALA A 244 1.38 -14.96 -2.44
CA ALA A 244 2.80 -14.98 -2.14
C ALA A 244 3.49 -13.66 -2.56
N ALA A 245 3.13 -13.08 -3.70
CA ALA A 245 3.63 -11.79 -4.18
C ALA A 245 3.42 -10.68 -3.15
N SER A 246 2.26 -10.67 -2.50
CA SER A 246 1.92 -9.66 -1.50
C SER A 246 2.76 -9.79 -0.23
N MET A 247 3.05 -11.02 0.19
CA MET A 247 3.96 -11.30 1.31
C MET A 247 5.41 -10.94 0.94
N LEU A 248 5.84 -11.24 -0.29
CA LEU A 248 7.16 -10.82 -0.79
C LEU A 248 7.29 -9.29 -0.88
N GLY A 249 6.22 -8.59 -1.29
CA GLY A 249 6.16 -7.14 -1.28
C GLY A 249 6.38 -6.58 0.14
N LEU A 250 5.63 -7.08 1.13
CA LEU A 250 5.83 -6.70 2.54
C LEU A 250 7.24 -7.00 3.04
N LYS A 251 7.76 -8.20 2.74
CA LYS A 251 9.14 -8.59 3.06
C LYS A 251 10.13 -7.55 2.50
N LYS A 252 10.00 -7.17 1.23
CA LYS A 252 10.92 -6.20 0.62
C LYS A 252 10.86 -4.82 1.27
N GLU A 253 9.68 -4.33 1.57
CA GLU A 253 9.53 -3.05 2.26
C GLU A 253 10.09 -3.12 3.69
N ALA A 254 9.95 -4.26 4.39
CA ALA A 254 10.60 -4.47 5.68
C ALA A 254 12.13 -4.49 5.57
N THR A 255 12.69 -5.17 4.56
CA THR A 255 14.14 -5.14 4.26
C THR A 255 14.63 -3.71 4.01
N LEU A 256 13.90 -2.91 3.24
CA LEU A 256 14.27 -1.51 2.98
C LEU A 256 14.28 -0.69 4.28
N VAL A 257 13.29 -0.85 5.16
CA VAL A 257 13.29 -0.15 6.45
C VAL A 257 14.53 -0.54 7.26
N ARG A 258 14.87 -1.84 7.34
CA ARG A 258 16.09 -2.33 8.03
C ARG A 258 17.36 -1.68 7.48
N GLU A 259 17.52 -1.66 6.16
CA GLU A 259 18.66 -1.00 5.51
C GLU A 259 18.72 0.49 5.85
N LEU A 260 17.56 1.16 5.93
CA LEU A 260 17.47 2.56 6.35
C LEU A 260 17.86 2.78 7.82
N LEU A 261 17.64 1.81 8.72
CA LEU A 261 18.09 1.88 10.12
C LEU A 261 19.63 1.80 10.21
N GLU A 262 20.27 0.99 9.37
CA GLU A 262 21.73 0.82 9.36
C GLU A 262 22.49 1.99 8.68
N LEU A 263 21.81 2.73 7.80
CA LEU A 263 22.42 3.78 6.98
C LEU A 263 22.75 5.06 7.78
N ASN A 264 24.03 5.34 7.96
CA ASN A 264 24.53 6.62 8.50
C ASN A 264 24.72 7.71 7.41
N ARG A 265 23.83 7.74 6.40
CA ARG A 265 23.89 8.67 5.25
C ARG A 265 22.84 9.79 5.36
N ASN A 266 22.90 10.75 4.43
CA ASN A 266 22.02 11.93 4.33
C ASN A 266 20.57 11.66 4.75
N CYS A 267 20.11 12.35 5.80
CA CYS A 267 18.80 12.14 6.43
C CYS A 267 17.63 12.30 5.45
N MET A 268 17.67 13.25 4.52
CA MET A 268 16.53 13.55 3.65
C MET A 268 16.18 12.40 2.69
N ASP A 269 17.19 11.72 2.12
CA ASP A 269 16.97 10.54 1.26
C ASP A 269 16.43 9.35 2.07
N ARG A 270 16.83 9.22 3.35
CA ARG A 270 16.29 8.21 4.27
C ARG A 270 14.80 8.45 4.53
N PHE A 271 14.42 9.69 4.87
CA PHE A 271 13.01 10.06 5.09
C PHE A 271 12.16 9.85 3.86
N ALA A 272 12.63 10.26 2.67
CA ALA A 272 11.88 10.05 1.42
C ALA A 272 11.62 8.56 1.15
N LYS A 273 12.61 7.69 1.38
CA LYS A 273 12.45 6.23 1.21
C LYS A 273 11.55 5.62 2.27
N LEU A 274 11.67 6.07 3.52
CA LEU A 274 10.83 5.64 4.64
C LEU A 274 9.36 5.98 4.36
N HIS A 275 9.07 7.21 3.94
CA HIS A 275 7.72 7.66 3.61
C HIS A 275 7.03 6.79 2.54
N ILE A 276 7.80 6.30 1.55
CA ILE A 276 7.24 5.36 0.59
C ILE A 276 6.96 4.00 1.26
N CYS A 277 7.84 3.51 2.13
CA CYS A 277 7.59 2.27 2.89
C CYS A 277 6.30 2.39 3.74
N GLU A 278 6.11 3.53 4.40
CA GLU A 278 4.92 3.86 5.18
C GLU A 278 3.66 3.99 4.34
N SER A 279 3.80 4.39 3.08
CA SER A 279 2.68 4.41 2.13
C SER A 279 2.31 3.00 1.65
N LEU A 280 3.31 2.16 1.36
CA LEU A 280 3.11 0.84 0.75
C LEU A 280 2.71 -0.23 1.76
N ARG A 281 3.42 -0.35 2.90
CA ARG A 281 3.23 -1.44 3.86
C ARG A 281 1.80 -1.51 4.39
N PRO A 282 1.13 -0.42 4.83
CA PRO A 282 -0.25 -0.47 5.31
C PRO A 282 -1.24 -0.92 4.23
N CYS A 283 -1.03 -0.48 2.98
CA CYS A 283 -1.88 -0.88 1.86
C CYS A 283 -1.74 -2.37 1.55
N LEU A 284 -0.51 -2.91 1.52
CA LEU A 284 -0.25 -4.33 1.32
C LEU A 284 -0.82 -5.19 2.46
N ARG A 285 -0.67 -4.74 3.71
CA ARG A 285 -1.28 -5.42 4.87
C ARG A 285 -2.81 -5.43 4.77
N LYS A 286 -3.42 -4.31 4.37
CA LYS A 286 -4.86 -4.21 4.13
C LYS A 286 -5.33 -5.17 3.04
N PHE A 287 -4.54 -5.35 1.98
CA PHE A 287 -4.79 -6.35 0.95
C PHE A 287 -4.78 -7.78 1.51
N LEU A 288 -3.80 -8.13 2.36
CA LEU A 288 -3.77 -9.42 3.05
C LEU A 288 -4.99 -9.64 3.97
N TYR A 289 -5.46 -8.61 4.68
CA TYR A 289 -6.73 -8.70 5.42
C TYR A 289 -7.93 -8.97 4.51
N GLY A 290 -7.92 -8.44 3.28
CA GLY A 290 -8.92 -8.75 2.27
C GLY A 290 -8.88 -10.22 1.85
N ILE A 291 -7.68 -10.77 1.63
CA ILE A 291 -7.46 -12.18 1.31
C ILE A 291 -7.95 -13.09 2.44
N ARG A 292 -7.47 -12.86 3.68
CA ARG A 292 -7.84 -13.68 4.85
C ARG A 292 -9.36 -13.73 5.04
N ASN A 293 -10.03 -12.58 4.91
CA ASN A 293 -11.46 -12.47 5.16
C ASN A 293 -12.32 -12.87 3.94
N SER A 294 -11.73 -13.37 2.85
CA SER A 294 -12.43 -13.69 1.60
C SER A 294 -13.28 -12.52 1.07
N LYS A 295 -12.79 -11.28 1.23
CA LYS A 295 -13.54 -10.04 0.94
C LYS A 295 -13.44 -9.57 -0.52
N PHE A 296 -12.71 -10.29 -1.36
CA PHE A 296 -12.65 -10.01 -2.79
C PHE A 296 -13.71 -10.87 -3.49
N PRO A 297 -14.71 -10.29 -4.19
CA PRO A 297 -15.74 -11.03 -4.89
C PRO A 297 -15.17 -12.05 -5.90
N GLU A 298 -14.00 -11.77 -6.48
CA GLU A 298 -13.30 -12.70 -7.38
C GLU A 298 -12.62 -13.88 -6.65
N PHE A 299 -12.55 -13.85 -5.31
CA PHE A 299 -12.06 -14.94 -4.45
C PHE A 299 -13.20 -15.78 -3.82
N ASP A 300 -14.47 -15.55 -4.17
CA ASP A 300 -15.59 -16.40 -3.71
C ASP A 300 -15.55 -17.78 -4.39
N LEU A 301 -14.86 -18.69 -3.73
CA LEU A 301 -14.46 -20.02 -4.19
C LEU A 301 -15.59 -21.04 -4.38
N ASN A 302 -16.83 -20.69 -4.09
CA ASN A 302 -17.96 -21.63 -4.15
C ASN A 302 -19.03 -21.29 -5.20
N ASN A 303 -18.91 -20.20 -5.93
CA ASN A 303 -19.93 -19.84 -6.92
C ASN A 303 -19.39 -19.90 -8.35
N LYS A 304 -19.69 -21.01 -9.04
CA LYS A 304 -19.60 -21.13 -10.52
C LYS A 304 -20.51 -20.15 -11.29
N TYR A 305 -21.17 -19.22 -10.60
CA TYR A 305 -22.11 -18.26 -11.16
C TYR A 305 -21.99 -16.89 -10.47
N CYS A 306 -20.87 -16.20 -10.62
CA CYS A 306 -20.80 -14.77 -10.27
C CYS A 306 -20.11 -13.95 -11.36
N PHE A 307 -20.66 -14.00 -12.57
CA PHE A 307 -20.45 -12.96 -13.57
C PHE A 307 -21.62 -11.94 -13.63
N VAL A 308 -22.57 -12.01 -12.69
CA VAL A 308 -23.78 -11.18 -12.71
C VAL A 308 -24.19 -10.68 -11.32
N THR A 309 -23.29 -10.00 -10.59
CA THR A 309 -23.75 -9.17 -9.47
C THR A 309 -22.82 -8.00 -9.13
N LEU A 310 -22.47 -7.20 -10.15
CA LEU A 310 -21.71 -5.95 -9.97
C LEU A 310 -22.58 -4.74 -9.56
N VAL A 311 -23.79 -4.96 -9.03
CA VAL A 311 -24.77 -3.87 -8.74
C VAL A 311 -25.13 -3.75 -7.25
N ALA A 312 -24.63 -4.60 -6.35
CA ALA A 312 -25.19 -4.68 -4.99
C ALA A 312 -24.23 -4.37 -3.82
N TYR A 313 -23.01 -3.88 -4.04
CA TYR A 313 -22.11 -3.47 -2.94
C TYR A 313 -22.00 -1.94 -2.80
N ASN A 314 -23.14 -1.30 -2.56
CA ASN A 314 -23.18 -0.07 -1.75
C ASN A 314 -22.92 -0.46 -0.29
N ILE A 315 -21.66 -0.75 0.06
CA ILE A 315 -21.23 -0.69 1.46
C ILE A 315 -20.76 0.73 1.70
N VAL A 316 -21.65 1.49 2.33
CA VAL A 316 -21.38 2.72 3.05
C VAL A 316 -20.14 2.50 3.90
N TRP A 317 -19.07 3.24 3.60
CA TRP A 317 -17.96 3.44 4.52
C TRP A 317 -18.49 4.28 5.69
N PRO A 318 -18.49 3.81 6.95
CA PRO A 318 -18.57 4.73 8.07
C PRO A 318 -17.19 5.34 8.24
N GLY A 319 -17.09 6.65 8.02
CA GLY A 319 -15.88 7.40 8.32
C GLY A 319 -15.55 7.36 9.80
N PHE A 320 -14.25 7.28 10.09
CA PHE A 320 -13.52 8.00 11.13
C PHE A 320 -12.04 7.99 10.73
#